data_AF-A0AAE0ETF1-F1
#
_entry.id   AF-A0AAE0ETF1-F1
#
_cell.length_a   1.000
_cell.length_b   1.000
_cell.length_c   1.000
_cell.angle_alpha   90.00
_cell.angle_beta   90.00
_cell.angle_gamma   90.00
#
_symmetry.space_group_name_H-M   'P 1'
#
loop_
_entity.id
_entity.type
_entity.pdbx_description
1 polymer ?
#
loop_
_entity_poly.entity_id
_entity_poly.type
_entity_poly.pdbx_seq_one_letter_code
_entity_poly.pdbx_strand_id
1 'polypeptide(L)'
;MLEQPDTQVQEVWIKPSGGNERARLLVVRDDLLHPLMGGNKLRKLDALIPELQQEGCTDVVTCGGSQSAHIVAVAVACAERAVACAERGLRAHLLLRGEPFKTPTGYNLLAGMYGKVTYVPRSEYADRDTLLSKYSQKLEDECPDGSTVPRIIREGASDPEAVLGLLRLARFLATCGRLAADKPATVIIDSGTGTTAISMALAFALLRLPWQVVGVRLAGDETSYHQAHVRLAQAAAMKYGLPILLPEDVSLRWVERSHPRRFGKVLPGEIAECQRIARETGILLDPIYTLAGWQVAVQHLQETDAVCGEVLLLHTGGTMGMFGLAQRYPDEFNTASQAPYEC
;
A
#
# COMPACT_ATOMS: atom_id res chain seq x y z
N MET A 1 -15.23 -14.35 -2.67
CA MET A 1 -14.40 -13.36 -1.94
C MET A 1 -13.31 -14.17 -1.26
N LEU A 2 -12.02 -13.81 -1.35
CA LEU A 2 -10.95 -14.59 -0.73
C LEU A 2 -11.14 -14.54 0.81
N GLU A 3 -11.58 -15.62 1.41
CA GLU A 3 -11.19 -15.92 2.80
C GLU A 3 -9.66 -15.97 2.77
N GLN A 4 -8.96 -15.25 3.64
CA GLN A 4 -7.51 -15.04 3.50
C GLN A 4 -6.71 -15.83 4.55
N PRO A 5 -6.63 -17.18 4.43
CA PRO A 5 -5.84 -18.02 5.33
C PRO A 5 -4.32 -17.81 5.19
N ASP A 6 -3.86 -17.10 4.15
CA ASP A 6 -2.43 -16.97 3.83
C ASP A 6 -1.75 -15.73 4.44
N THR A 7 -2.48 -14.91 5.22
CA THR A 7 -1.85 -13.76 5.88
C THR A 7 -0.88 -14.25 6.96
N GLN A 8 0.42 -14.04 6.74
CA GLN A 8 1.45 -14.41 7.70
C GLN A 8 1.72 -13.27 8.68
N VAL A 9 1.88 -13.62 9.96
CA VAL A 9 2.34 -12.70 11.01
C VAL A 9 3.65 -13.26 11.55
N GLN A 10 4.73 -12.52 11.31
CA GLN A 10 6.08 -12.87 11.76
C GLN A 10 6.41 -12.10 13.04
N GLU A 11 7.07 -12.76 13.99
CA GLU A 11 7.57 -12.11 15.19
C GLU A 11 9.03 -11.74 15.02
N VAL A 12 9.39 -10.51 15.36
CA VAL A 12 10.77 -10.02 15.33
C VAL A 12 11.12 -9.44 16.69
N TRP A 13 12.32 -9.76 17.17
CA TRP A 13 12.84 -9.25 18.44
C TRP A 13 13.88 -8.17 18.15
N ILE A 14 13.50 -6.92 18.40
CA ILE A 14 14.33 -5.75 18.13
C ILE A 14 15.04 -5.34 19.41
N LYS A 15 16.34 -5.03 19.32
CA LYS A 15 17.05 -4.38 20.42
C LYS A 15 16.92 -2.86 20.24
N PRO A 16 16.11 -2.15 21.04
CA PRO A 16 15.97 -0.71 20.90
C PRO A 16 17.26 -0.01 21.35
N SER A 17 17.65 1.07 20.66
CA SER A 17 18.82 1.87 21.05
C SER A 17 18.63 2.40 22.47
N GLY A 18 19.57 2.08 23.37
CA GLY A 18 19.55 2.53 24.78
C GLY A 18 18.97 1.52 25.80
N GLY A 19 18.39 0.40 25.35
CA GLY A 19 17.86 -0.66 26.22
C GLY A 19 18.72 -1.94 26.24
N ASN A 20 18.71 -2.67 27.36
CA ASN A 20 19.34 -4.00 27.46
C ASN A 20 18.40 -5.14 27.01
N GLU A 21 17.09 -4.91 26.98
CA GLU A 21 16.09 -5.93 26.65
C GLU A 21 15.59 -5.81 25.20
N ARG A 22 15.27 -6.95 24.59
CA ARG A 22 14.67 -6.98 23.25
C ARG A 22 13.17 -6.78 23.35
N ALA A 23 12.63 -5.87 22.54
CA ALA A 23 11.20 -5.66 22.40
C ALA A 23 10.63 -6.53 21.26
N ARG A 24 9.42 -7.04 21.45
CA ARG A 24 8.71 -7.85 20.45
C ARG A 24 7.96 -6.92 19.49
N LEU A 25 8.19 -7.12 18.19
CA LEU A 25 7.43 -6.49 17.10
C LEU A 25 6.73 -7.59 16.30
N LEU A 26 5.42 -7.46 16.09
CA LEU A 26 4.70 -8.29 15.14
C LEU A 26 4.72 -7.64 13.75
N VAL A 27 5.07 -8.39 12.72
CA VAL A 27 5.08 -7.92 11.34
C VAL A 27 4.05 -8.68 10.54
N VAL A 28 3.01 -7.99 10.09
CA VAL A 28 2.00 -8.54 9.17
C VAL A 28 2.59 -8.52 7.77
N ARG A 29 2.91 -9.71 7.23
CA ARG A 29 3.65 -9.92 5.98
C ARG A 29 2.75 -9.83 4.76
N ASP A 30 2.13 -8.66 4.60
CA ASP A 30 1.30 -8.34 3.43
C ASP A 30 2.09 -8.48 2.13
N ASP A 31 3.39 -8.19 2.14
CA ASP A 31 4.28 -8.39 1.01
C ASP A 31 4.28 -9.80 0.42
N LEU A 32 3.92 -10.83 1.21
CA LEU A 32 3.91 -12.22 0.79
C LEU A 32 2.56 -12.69 0.21
N LEU A 33 1.50 -11.86 0.27
CA LEU A 33 0.17 -12.27 -0.21
C LEU A 33 0.12 -12.49 -1.72
N HIS A 34 0.94 -11.77 -2.48
CA HIS A 34 0.98 -11.90 -3.93
C HIS A 34 2.34 -11.51 -4.50
N PRO A 35 2.97 -12.34 -5.36
CA PRO A 35 4.32 -12.11 -5.86
C PRO A 35 4.48 -10.78 -6.64
N LEU A 36 3.40 -10.31 -7.28
CA LEU A 36 3.44 -9.12 -8.14
C LEU A 36 2.65 -7.91 -7.63
N MET A 37 1.59 -8.13 -6.84
CA MET A 37 0.72 -7.03 -6.39
C MET A 37 1.14 -6.49 -5.03
N GLY A 38 1.88 -7.30 -4.25
CA GLY A 38 2.02 -7.10 -2.81
C GLY A 38 0.67 -7.21 -2.08
N GLY A 39 0.68 -7.00 -0.77
CA GLY A 39 -0.52 -7.27 0.04
C GLY A 39 -1.46 -6.09 0.20
N ASN A 40 -0.95 -4.91 0.55
CA ASN A 40 -1.86 -3.83 0.91
C ASN A 40 -2.71 -3.34 -0.28
N LYS A 41 -2.23 -3.52 -1.53
CA LYS A 41 -2.99 -3.23 -2.75
C LYS A 41 -3.95 -4.35 -3.09
N LEU A 42 -3.51 -5.60 -3.01
CA LEU A 42 -4.38 -6.76 -3.20
C LEU A 42 -5.61 -6.70 -2.26
N ARG A 43 -5.41 -6.37 -0.98
CA ARG A 43 -6.51 -6.20 -0.02
C ARG A 43 -7.57 -5.19 -0.45
N LYS A 44 -7.22 -4.18 -1.24
CA LYS A 44 -8.18 -3.17 -1.71
C LYS A 44 -8.84 -3.59 -3.01
N LEU A 45 -8.07 -4.28 -3.87
CA LEU A 45 -8.51 -4.70 -5.19
C LEU A 45 -9.33 -6.00 -5.16
N ASP A 46 -9.17 -6.85 -4.14
CA ASP A 46 -9.86 -8.14 -4.04
C ASP A 46 -11.39 -8.04 -3.92
N ALA A 47 -11.91 -6.90 -3.45
CA ALA A 47 -13.32 -6.54 -3.44
C ALA A 47 -13.70 -5.70 -4.68
N LEU A 48 -12.84 -4.76 -5.09
CA LEU A 48 -13.11 -3.85 -6.20
C LEU A 48 -13.17 -4.52 -7.56
N ILE A 49 -12.18 -5.33 -7.91
CA ILE A 49 -12.12 -5.95 -9.23
C ILE A 49 -13.33 -6.86 -9.51
N PRO A 50 -13.71 -7.81 -8.62
CA PRO A 50 -14.93 -8.60 -8.84
C PRO A 50 -16.19 -7.77 -9.05
N GLU A 51 -16.33 -6.67 -8.31
CA GLU A 51 -17.50 -5.81 -8.43
C GLU A 51 -17.54 -5.11 -9.79
N LEU A 52 -16.41 -4.55 -10.25
CA LEU A 52 -16.32 -3.95 -11.58
C LEU A 52 -16.70 -4.97 -12.67
N GLN A 53 -16.27 -6.21 -12.56
CA GLN A 53 -16.66 -7.27 -13.51
C GLN A 53 -18.16 -7.54 -13.49
N GLN A 54 -18.78 -7.61 -12.31
CA GLN A 54 -20.22 -7.82 -12.17
C GLN A 54 -21.04 -6.67 -12.77
N GLU A 55 -20.50 -5.45 -12.74
CA GLU A 55 -21.09 -4.26 -13.34
C GLU A 55 -20.86 -4.17 -14.86
N GLY A 56 -20.28 -5.19 -15.49
CA GLY A 56 -20.03 -5.23 -16.94
C GLY A 56 -18.86 -4.34 -17.39
N CYS A 57 -17.98 -3.95 -16.48
CA CYS A 57 -16.76 -3.22 -16.82
C CYS A 57 -15.90 -4.02 -17.80
N THR A 58 -15.33 -3.35 -18.80
CA THR A 58 -14.39 -3.95 -19.75
C THR A 58 -12.99 -3.36 -19.63
N ASP A 59 -12.87 -2.14 -19.11
CA ASP A 59 -11.63 -1.37 -19.07
C ASP A 59 -11.45 -0.69 -17.73
N VAL A 60 -10.24 -0.73 -17.21
CA VAL A 60 -9.87 -0.02 -15.98
C VAL A 60 -8.87 1.07 -16.32
N VAL A 61 -9.17 2.30 -15.94
CA VAL A 61 -8.27 3.45 -16.07
C VAL A 61 -7.74 3.84 -14.70
N THR A 62 -6.43 3.88 -14.54
CA THR A 62 -5.78 4.30 -13.29
C THR A 62 -4.53 5.13 -13.57
N CYS A 63 -4.06 5.87 -12.57
CA CYS A 63 -2.82 6.65 -12.65
C CYS A 63 -1.88 6.39 -11.47
N GLY A 64 -0.61 6.74 -11.65
CA GLY A 64 0.43 6.55 -10.63
C GLY A 64 1.79 7.09 -11.06
N GLY A 65 2.74 7.09 -10.13
CA GLY A 65 4.16 7.28 -10.45
C GLY A 65 4.72 6.13 -11.30
N SER A 66 5.84 6.36 -11.97
CA SER A 66 6.43 5.38 -12.90
C SER A 66 6.91 4.07 -12.25
N GLN A 67 7.21 4.08 -10.94
CA GLN A 67 7.53 2.90 -10.11
C GLN A 67 6.42 2.61 -9.08
N SER A 68 5.15 2.79 -9.47
CA SER A 68 4.00 2.65 -8.56
C SER A 68 3.58 1.19 -8.38
N ALA A 69 3.60 0.71 -7.13
CA ALA A 69 3.03 -0.58 -6.77
C ALA A 69 1.52 -0.68 -7.06
N HIS A 70 0.79 0.44 -6.94
CA HIS A 70 -0.64 0.50 -7.26
C HIS A 70 -0.91 0.18 -8.73
N ILE A 71 -0.12 0.73 -9.64
CA ILE A 71 -0.29 0.52 -11.08
C ILE A 71 -0.17 -0.96 -11.44
N VAL A 72 0.89 -1.61 -10.94
CA VAL A 72 1.10 -3.04 -11.20
C VAL A 72 0.02 -3.89 -10.54
N ALA A 73 -0.38 -3.54 -9.32
CA ALA A 73 -1.44 -4.27 -8.63
C ALA A 73 -2.77 -4.23 -9.42
N VAL A 74 -3.17 -3.07 -9.94
CA VAL A 74 -4.35 -2.96 -10.80
C VAL A 74 -4.18 -3.76 -12.09
N ALA A 75 -3.05 -3.61 -12.78
CA ALA A 75 -2.81 -4.30 -14.06
C ALA A 75 -2.85 -5.83 -13.93
N VAL A 76 -2.18 -6.36 -12.90
CA VAL A 76 -2.15 -7.79 -12.60
C VAL A 76 -3.53 -8.29 -12.19
N ALA A 77 -4.24 -7.58 -11.29
CA ALA A 77 -5.57 -8.01 -10.86
C ALA A 77 -6.59 -8.06 -12.01
N CYS A 78 -6.51 -7.10 -12.94
CA CYS A 78 -7.30 -7.10 -14.17
C CYS A 78 -6.98 -8.31 -15.07
N ALA A 79 -5.70 -8.65 -15.22
CA ALA A 79 -5.25 -9.74 -16.08
C ALA A 79 -5.52 -11.14 -15.49
N GLU A 80 -5.30 -11.36 -14.19
CA GLU A 80 -5.50 -12.67 -13.56
C GLU A 80 -6.97 -13.10 -13.53
N ARG A 81 -7.87 -12.13 -13.33
CA ARG A 81 -9.31 -12.37 -13.37
C ARG A 81 -9.81 -12.72 -14.77
N ALA A 82 -9.13 -12.27 -15.82
CA ALA A 82 -9.34 -12.72 -17.20
C ALA A 82 -9.18 -14.23 -17.34
N VAL A 83 -8.06 -14.73 -16.80
CA VAL A 83 -7.64 -16.12 -16.98
C VAL A 83 -8.50 -17.06 -16.17
N ALA A 84 -8.89 -16.66 -14.95
CA ALA A 84 -9.69 -17.50 -14.06
C ALA A 84 -11.12 -17.77 -14.55
N CYS A 85 -11.73 -16.85 -15.32
CA CYS A 85 -13.15 -16.94 -15.71
C CYS A 85 -13.37 -17.38 -17.17
N ALA A 86 -12.32 -17.59 -17.97
CA ALA A 86 -12.40 -17.78 -19.44
C ALA A 86 -13.17 -16.66 -20.17
N GLU A 87 -13.41 -15.53 -19.50
CA GLU A 87 -13.98 -14.32 -20.02
C GLU A 87 -12.87 -13.42 -20.57
N ARG A 88 -13.22 -12.45 -21.43
CA ARG A 88 -12.28 -11.38 -21.76
C ARG A 88 -11.95 -10.62 -20.47
N GLY A 89 -10.66 -10.59 -20.11
CA GLY A 89 -10.18 -9.82 -18.96
C GLY A 89 -10.48 -8.34 -19.03
N LEU A 90 -10.43 -7.68 -17.87
CA LEU A 90 -10.42 -6.23 -17.81
C LEU A 90 -9.14 -5.71 -18.48
N ARG A 91 -9.27 -4.79 -19.43
CA ARG A 91 -8.13 -4.12 -20.06
C ARG A 91 -7.63 -3.02 -19.13
N ALA A 92 -6.36 -3.06 -18.73
CA ALA A 92 -5.79 -2.05 -17.85
C ALA A 92 -5.13 -0.92 -18.64
N HIS A 93 -5.60 0.32 -18.46
CA HIS A 93 -5.05 1.56 -18.99
C HIS A 93 -4.33 2.31 -17.89
N LEU A 94 -3.01 2.46 -18.03
CA LEU A 94 -2.10 2.85 -16.96
C LEU A 94 -1.43 4.19 -17.28
N LEU A 95 -1.90 5.26 -16.65
CA LEU A 95 -1.39 6.62 -16.86
C LEU A 95 -0.23 6.91 -15.91
N LEU A 96 1.00 6.85 -16.41
CA LEU A 96 2.23 6.99 -15.62
C LEU A 96 2.79 8.40 -15.67
N ARG A 97 2.99 9.01 -14.50
CA ARG A 97 3.65 10.32 -14.40
C ARG A 97 5.11 10.24 -14.84
N GLY A 98 5.49 11.16 -15.70
CA GLY A 98 6.87 11.30 -16.19
C GLY A 98 7.07 10.58 -17.51
N GLU A 99 8.32 10.24 -17.79
CA GLU A 99 8.78 9.89 -19.13
C GLU A 99 9.18 8.41 -19.19
N PRO A 100 9.12 7.76 -20.38
CA PRO A 100 9.55 6.38 -20.54
C PRO A 100 11.03 6.19 -20.21
N PHE A 101 11.34 5.08 -19.55
CA PHE A 101 12.72 4.67 -19.32
C PHE A 101 13.28 3.95 -20.55
N LYS A 102 14.57 4.16 -20.83
CA LYS A 102 15.29 3.40 -21.87
C LYS A 102 15.24 1.89 -21.61
N THR A 103 15.41 1.49 -20.35
CA THR A 103 15.28 0.10 -19.89
C THR A 103 14.37 0.09 -18.67
N PRO A 104 13.10 -0.33 -18.81
CA PRO A 104 12.20 -0.38 -17.67
C PRO A 104 12.61 -1.49 -16.69
N THR A 105 12.38 -1.26 -15.39
CA THR A 105 12.70 -2.21 -14.30
C THR A 105 11.58 -2.23 -13.26
N GLY A 106 11.52 -3.29 -12.44
CA GLY A 106 10.61 -3.36 -11.31
C GLY A 106 9.14 -3.16 -11.70
N TYR A 107 8.47 -2.24 -11.00
CA TYR A 107 7.06 -1.95 -11.26
C TYR A 107 6.81 -1.39 -12.67
N ASN A 108 7.72 -0.56 -13.19
CA ASN A 108 7.55 0.03 -14.52
C ASN A 108 7.54 -1.02 -15.63
N LEU A 109 8.42 -2.02 -15.51
CA LEU A 109 8.50 -3.15 -16.44
C LEU A 109 7.19 -3.95 -16.44
N LEU A 110 6.73 -4.33 -15.25
CA LEU A 110 5.52 -5.14 -15.12
C LEU A 110 4.26 -4.40 -15.55
N ALA A 111 4.18 -3.09 -15.33
CA ALA A 111 3.08 -2.28 -15.82
C ALA A 111 2.92 -2.42 -17.35
N GLY A 112 4.02 -2.38 -18.10
CA GLY A 112 4.02 -2.55 -19.56
C GLY A 112 3.77 -3.98 -20.03
N MET A 113 3.94 -4.99 -19.17
CA MET A 113 3.65 -6.39 -19.50
C MET A 113 2.16 -6.73 -19.32
N TYR A 114 1.53 -6.16 -18.28
CA TYR A 114 0.14 -6.47 -17.93
C TYR A 114 -0.89 -5.45 -18.43
N GLY A 115 -0.48 -4.24 -18.83
CA GLY A 115 -1.41 -3.19 -19.25
C GLY A 115 -0.85 -2.22 -20.29
N LYS A 116 -1.74 -1.38 -20.79
CA LYS A 116 -1.45 -0.31 -21.75
C LYS A 116 -0.93 0.92 -21.02
N VAL A 117 0.38 1.12 -21.04
CA VAL A 117 1.03 2.28 -20.41
C VAL A 117 0.96 3.51 -21.30
N THR A 118 0.54 4.64 -20.73
CA THR A 118 0.65 5.98 -21.34
C THR A 118 1.40 6.88 -20.37
N TYR A 119 2.50 7.47 -20.82
CA TYR A 119 3.29 8.42 -20.04
C TYR A 119 2.66 9.81 -20.13
N VAL A 120 2.49 10.48 -18.99
CA VAL A 120 1.80 11.78 -18.89
C VAL A 120 2.67 12.83 -18.20
N PRO A 121 2.67 14.09 -18.70
CA PRO A 121 3.39 15.19 -18.07
C PRO A 121 2.96 15.43 -16.62
N ARG A 122 3.89 15.93 -15.80
CA ARG A 122 3.61 16.25 -14.38
C ARG A 122 2.53 17.31 -14.20
N SER A 123 2.38 18.23 -15.15
CA SER A 123 1.35 19.27 -15.14
C SER A 123 -0.05 18.67 -15.26
N GLU A 124 -0.24 17.72 -16.17
CA GLU A 124 -1.52 17.01 -16.32
C GLU A 124 -1.78 16.08 -15.13
N TYR A 125 -0.74 15.39 -14.65
CA TYR A 125 -0.84 14.53 -13.46
C TYR A 125 -1.20 15.31 -12.19
N ALA A 126 -0.96 16.61 -12.11
CA ALA A 126 -1.31 17.39 -10.92
C ALA A 126 -2.84 17.38 -10.66
N ASP A 127 -3.64 17.31 -11.73
CA ASP A 127 -5.09 17.15 -11.68
C ASP A 127 -5.51 15.75 -12.17
N ARG A 128 -5.26 14.76 -11.31
CA ARG A 128 -5.50 13.33 -11.60
C ARG A 128 -6.97 13.06 -11.93
N ASP A 129 -7.90 13.73 -11.27
CA ASP A 129 -9.33 13.46 -11.44
C ASP A 129 -9.77 13.87 -12.85
N THR A 130 -9.36 15.06 -13.30
CA THR A 130 -9.60 15.50 -14.68
C THR A 130 -8.86 14.62 -15.70
N LEU A 131 -7.61 14.24 -15.42
CA LEU A 131 -6.82 13.36 -16.30
C LEU A 131 -7.52 12.01 -16.52
N LEU A 132 -7.93 11.35 -15.43
CA LEU A 132 -8.61 10.05 -15.46
C LEU A 132 -9.96 10.15 -16.18
N SER A 133 -10.74 11.19 -15.87
CA SER A 133 -12.07 11.40 -16.47
C SER A 133 -11.98 11.64 -17.98
N LYS A 134 -11.05 12.49 -18.43
CA LYS A 134 -10.81 12.74 -19.86
C LYS A 134 -10.37 11.50 -20.60
N TYR A 135 -9.49 10.70 -20.02
CA TYR A 135 -9.03 9.46 -20.64
C TYR A 135 -10.16 8.42 -20.71
N SER A 136 -10.97 8.30 -19.65
CA SER A 136 -12.15 7.42 -19.63
C SER A 136 -13.14 7.80 -20.73
N GLN A 137 -13.50 9.09 -20.83
CA GLN A 137 -14.40 9.60 -21.88
C GLN A 137 -13.84 9.31 -23.28
N LYS A 138 -12.54 9.52 -23.48
CA LYS A 138 -11.89 9.22 -24.76
C LYS A 138 -12.06 7.74 -25.17
N LEU A 139 -12.00 6.79 -24.23
CA LEU A 139 -12.20 5.37 -24.54
C LEU A 139 -13.65 5.08 -24.97
N GLU A 140 -14.63 5.72 -24.33
CA GLU A 140 -16.03 5.61 -24.72
C GLU A 140 -16.27 6.21 -26.11
N ASP A 141 -15.70 7.39 -26.38
CA ASP A 141 -15.81 8.08 -27.67
C ASP A 141 -15.17 7.28 -28.82
N GLU A 142 -14.08 6.55 -28.55
CA GLU A 142 -13.41 5.67 -29.51
C GLU A 142 -14.19 4.36 -29.79
N CYS A 143 -15.14 3.98 -28.92
CA CYS A 143 -15.94 2.76 -29.01
C CYS A 143 -17.45 3.01 -28.74
N PRO A 144 -18.14 3.78 -29.60
CA PRO A 144 -19.52 4.20 -29.38
C PRO A 144 -20.56 3.08 -29.47
N ASP A 145 -20.16 1.86 -29.87
CA ASP A 145 -21.03 0.68 -29.94
C ASP A 145 -21.32 0.04 -28.56
N GLY A 146 -20.76 0.62 -27.49
CA GLY A 146 -20.94 0.13 -26.12
C GLY A 146 -20.08 -1.09 -25.78
N SER A 147 -19.15 -1.48 -26.66
CA SER A 147 -18.20 -2.58 -26.40
C SER A 147 -17.13 -2.23 -25.37
N THR A 148 -17.00 -0.94 -25.02
CA THR A 148 -16.07 -0.42 -24.02
C THR A 148 -16.84 0.29 -22.92
N VAL A 149 -16.73 -0.24 -21.70
CA VAL A 149 -17.31 0.28 -20.46
C VAL A 149 -16.16 0.54 -19.49
N PRO A 150 -15.52 1.73 -19.55
CA PRO A 150 -14.36 2.04 -18.73
C PRO A 150 -14.77 2.45 -17.31
N ARG A 151 -13.96 2.03 -16.34
CA ARG A 151 -14.09 2.42 -14.93
C ARG A 151 -12.79 2.92 -14.36
N ILE A 152 -12.89 3.99 -13.58
CA ILE A 152 -11.73 4.62 -12.96
C ILE A 152 -11.44 3.93 -11.63
N ILE A 153 -10.19 3.53 -11.44
CA ILE A 153 -9.64 3.22 -10.11
C ILE A 153 -8.68 4.34 -9.74
N ARG A 154 -8.97 5.04 -8.64
CA ARG A 154 -8.16 6.19 -8.22
C ARG A 154 -6.79 5.74 -7.72
N GLU A 155 -5.83 6.66 -7.72
CA GLU A 155 -4.48 6.38 -7.22
C GLU A 155 -4.55 5.78 -5.80
N GLY A 156 -3.87 4.65 -5.62
CA GLY A 156 -3.85 3.92 -4.37
C GLY A 156 -5.13 3.15 -4.05
N ALA A 157 -6.04 2.97 -5.02
CA ALA A 157 -7.34 2.32 -4.84
C ALA A 157 -8.10 2.93 -3.67
N SER A 158 -8.25 4.26 -3.70
CA SER A 158 -8.87 5.08 -2.65
C SER A 158 -10.41 5.02 -2.67
N ASP A 159 -10.92 3.86 -3.06
CA ASP A 159 -12.31 3.54 -3.28
C ASP A 159 -12.87 2.78 -2.06
N PRO A 160 -14.18 2.84 -1.79
CA PRO A 160 -14.77 2.35 -0.53
C PRO A 160 -14.56 0.84 -0.28
N GLU A 161 -14.28 0.07 -1.32
CA GLU A 161 -13.94 -1.36 -1.27
C GLU A 161 -12.69 -1.64 -0.42
N ALA A 162 -11.80 -0.64 -0.33
CA ALA A 162 -10.63 -0.71 0.54
C ALA A 162 -11.02 -1.00 1.99
N VAL A 163 -12.15 -0.44 2.47
CA VAL A 163 -12.64 -0.67 3.83
C VAL A 163 -12.98 -2.14 4.04
N LEU A 164 -13.59 -2.80 3.05
CA LEU A 164 -13.92 -4.24 3.14
C LEU A 164 -12.65 -5.09 3.23
N GLY A 165 -11.64 -4.74 2.44
CA GLY A 165 -10.30 -5.30 2.49
C GLY A 165 -9.67 -5.32 3.87
N LEU A 166 -9.62 -4.14 4.47
CA LEU A 166 -9.00 -3.95 5.77
C LEU A 166 -9.88 -4.47 6.91
N LEU A 167 -11.21 -4.50 6.73
CA LEU A 167 -12.13 -5.16 7.67
C LEU A 167 -11.85 -6.66 7.77
N ARG A 168 -11.56 -7.33 6.65
CA ARG A 168 -11.13 -8.74 6.66
C ARG A 168 -9.80 -8.93 7.38
N LEU A 169 -8.83 -8.05 7.13
CA LEU A 169 -7.54 -8.10 7.85
C LEU A 169 -7.74 -7.90 9.36
N ALA A 170 -8.51 -6.89 9.77
CA ALA A 170 -8.78 -6.62 11.18
C ALA A 170 -9.47 -7.82 11.87
N ARG A 171 -10.45 -8.44 11.21
CA ARG A 171 -11.08 -9.68 11.70
C ARG A 171 -10.10 -10.84 11.83
N PHE A 172 -9.25 -11.04 10.83
CA PHE A 172 -8.19 -12.05 10.87
C PHE A 172 -7.26 -11.80 12.07
N LEU A 173 -6.75 -10.58 12.22
CA LEU A 173 -5.85 -10.23 13.33
C LEU A 173 -6.49 -10.44 14.71
N ALA A 174 -7.80 -10.15 14.83
CA ALA A 174 -8.55 -10.34 16.07
C ALA A 174 -8.79 -11.83 16.42
N THR A 175 -8.64 -12.74 15.44
CA THR A 175 -8.98 -14.16 15.58
C THR A 175 -7.81 -15.11 15.36
N CYS A 176 -6.66 -14.64 14.85
CA CYS A 176 -5.51 -15.48 14.52
C CYS A 176 -4.68 -15.95 15.73
N GLY A 177 -5.05 -15.54 16.95
CA GLY A 177 -4.37 -15.90 18.19
C GLY A 177 -3.03 -15.19 18.43
N ARG A 178 -2.62 -14.26 17.55
CA ARG A 178 -1.40 -13.44 17.74
C ARG A 178 -1.66 -12.16 18.53
N LEU A 179 -2.90 -11.66 18.48
CA LEU A 179 -3.36 -10.51 19.22
C LEU A 179 -4.61 -10.84 20.02
N ALA A 180 -4.68 -10.29 21.23
CA ALA A 180 -5.89 -10.31 22.03
C ALA A 180 -6.82 -9.19 21.57
N ALA A 181 -8.02 -9.54 21.09
CA ALA A 181 -8.99 -8.58 20.56
C ALA A 181 -9.51 -7.59 21.61
N ASP A 182 -9.38 -7.90 22.89
CA ASP A 182 -9.79 -7.09 24.04
C ASP A 182 -8.66 -6.26 24.66
N LYS A 183 -7.41 -6.42 24.18
CA LYS A 183 -6.25 -5.65 24.66
C LYS A 183 -5.85 -4.56 23.68
N PRO A 184 -5.30 -3.43 24.16
CA PRO A 184 -4.75 -2.40 23.28
C PRO A 184 -3.65 -2.93 22.37
N ALA A 185 -3.67 -2.47 21.12
CA ALA A 185 -2.62 -2.72 20.14
C ALA A 185 -2.44 -1.50 19.23
N THR A 186 -1.21 -1.28 18.78
CA THR A 186 -0.85 -0.18 17.88
C THR A 186 -0.38 -0.75 16.55
N VAL A 187 -1.05 -0.39 15.45
CA VAL A 187 -0.66 -0.79 14.09
C VAL A 187 0.00 0.37 13.36
N ILE A 188 1.28 0.21 13.02
CA ILE A 188 2.07 1.17 12.27
C ILE A 188 1.93 0.88 10.77
N ILE A 189 1.57 1.91 9.99
CA ILE A 189 1.31 1.79 8.56
C ILE A 189 1.96 2.95 7.79
N ASP A 190 2.90 2.65 6.91
CA ASP A 190 3.44 3.64 5.97
C ASP A 190 2.34 4.11 4.97
N SER A 191 2.32 5.40 4.65
CA SER A 191 1.18 6.01 3.98
C SER A 191 1.58 7.02 2.89
N GLY A 192 1.44 6.58 1.64
CA GLY A 192 1.40 7.46 0.48
C GLY A 192 0.07 8.19 0.37
N THR A 193 -0.99 7.48 -0.05
CA THR A 193 -2.36 8.02 -0.20
C THR A 193 -3.19 7.97 1.09
N GLY A 194 -2.71 7.28 2.12
CA GLY A 194 -3.38 7.13 3.42
C GLY A 194 -4.53 6.12 3.45
N THR A 195 -5.00 5.65 2.29
CA THR A 195 -6.15 4.75 2.17
C THR A 195 -6.06 3.51 3.07
N THR A 196 -4.89 2.87 3.14
CA THR A 196 -4.70 1.66 3.96
C THR A 196 -4.82 1.98 5.45
N ALA A 197 -4.19 3.04 5.94
CA ALA A 197 -4.25 3.44 7.34
C ALA A 197 -5.67 3.88 7.76
N ILE A 198 -6.34 4.68 6.92
CA ILE A 198 -7.73 5.11 7.16
C ILE A 198 -8.66 3.90 7.17
N SER A 199 -8.59 3.04 6.15
CA SER A 199 -9.46 1.86 6.06
C SER A 199 -9.26 0.92 7.25
N MET A 200 -8.02 0.80 7.74
CA MET A 200 -7.73 0.02 8.95
C MET A 200 -8.36 0.65 10.20
N ALA A 201 -8.24 1.98 10.38
CA ALA A 201 -8.84 2.66 11.52
C ALA A 201 -10.38 2.57 11.50
N LEU A 202 -10.99 2.72 10.33
CA LEU A 202 -12.43 2.48 10.13
C LEU A 202 -12.80 1.04 10.48
N ALA A 203 -12.01 0.05 10.04
CA ALA A 203 -12.23 -1.36 10.35
C ALA A 203 -12.18 -1.63 11.87
N PHE A 204 -11.23 -1.05 12.59
CA PHE A 204 -11.13 -1.20 14.05
C PHE A 204 -12.35 -0.61 14.76
N ALA A 205 -12.79 0.59 14.37
CA ALA A 205 -13.98 1.21 14.93
C ALA A 205 -15.25 0.40 14.63
N LEU A 206 -15.43 -0.10 13.41
CA LEU A 206 -16.57 -0.94 13.01
C LEU A 206 -16.62 -2.27 13.78
N LEU A 207 -15.46 -2.84 14.11
CA LEU A 207 -15.34 -4.08 14.90
C LEU A 207 -15.27 -3.84 16.41
N ARG A 208 -15.26 -2.57 16.85
CA ARG A 208 -15.07 -2.15 18.24
C ARG A 208 -13.80 -2.71 18.89
N LEU A 209 -12.72 -2.80 18.10
CA LEU A 209 -11.41 -3.21 18.60
C LEU A 209 -10.75 -2.02 19.32
N PRO A 210 -10.15 -2.20 20.52
CA PRO A 210 -9.47 -1.15 21.28
C PRO A 210 -8.08 -0.84 20.69
N TRP A 211 -7.95 -0.95 19.38
CA TRP A 211 -6.69 -0.84 18.66
C TRP A 211 -6.60 0.51 17.96
N GLN A 212 -5.38 1.00 17.78
CA GLN A 212 -5.11 2.27 17.14
C GLN A 212 -4.20 2.10 15.92
N VAL A 213 -4.28 3.06 15.00
CA VAL A 213 -3.41 3.15 13.84
C VAL A 213 -2.48 4.35 13.99
N VAL A 214 -1.19 4.13 13.74
CA VAL A 214 -0.22 5.20 13.51
C VAL A 214 0.16 5.19 12.02
N GLY A 215 -0.33 6.20 11.30
CA GLY A 215 -0.04 6.40 9.89
C GLY A 215 1.22 7.23 9.70
N VAL A 216 2.23 6.69 9.00
CA VAL A 216 3.47 7.41 8.70
C VAL A 216 3.35 8.14 7.36
N ARG A 217 3.30 9.48 7.39
CA ARG A 217 3.08 10.32 6.20
C ARG A 217 4.30 10.31 5.29
N LEU A 218 4.09 10.05 3.99
CA LEU A 218 5.18 10.00 2.99
C LEU A 218 5.16 11.12 1.94
N ALA A 219 3.98 11.69 1.61
CA ALA A 219 3.85 12.62 0.49
C ALA A 219 2.87 13.78 0.75
N GLY A 220 1.77 13.53 1.46
CA GLY A 220 0.73 14.53 1.75
C GLY A 220 0.92 15.23 3.09
N ASP A 221 0.14 16.28 3.30
CA ASP A 221 -0.05 16.94 4.59
C ASP A 221 -1.26 16.37 5.34
N GLU A 222 -1.40 16.75 6.61
CA GLU A 222 -2.49 16.28 7.47
C GLU A 222 -3.88 16.58 6.90
N THR A 223 -4.06 17.78 6.35
CA THR A 223 -5.31 18.23 5.73
C THR A 223 -5.72 17.29 4.60
N SER A 224 -4.79 16.90 3.73
CA SER A 224 -5.06 16.01 2.62
C SER A 224 -5.50 14.60 3.08
N TYR A 225 -4.90 14.08 4.17
CA TYR A 225 -5.28 12.80 4.76
C TYR A 225 -6.64 12.89 5.46
N HIS A 226 -6.94 13.99 6.16
CA HIS A 226 -8.24 14.23 6.78
C HIS A 226 -9.36 14.27 5.72
N GLN A 227 -9.15 15.01 4.63
CA GLN A 227 -10.11 15.05 3.52
C GLN A 227 -10.27 13.69 2.85
N ALA A 228 -9.17 12.93 2.69
CA ALA A 228 -9.24 11.57 2.17
C ALA A 228 -10.04 10.64 3.08
N HIS A 229 -9.91 10.80 4.41
CA HIS A 229 -10.72 10.06 5.37
C HIS A 229 -12.20 10.37 5.19
N VAL A 230 -12.59 11.65 5.24
CA VAL A 230 -14.01 12.04 5.13
C VAL A 230 -14.63 11.49 3.84
N ARG A 231 -13.94 11.65 2.70
CA ARG A 231 -14.41 11.10 1.41
C ARG A 231 -14.58 9.59 1.45
N LEU A 232 -13.61 8.86 2.01
CA LEU A 232 -13.65 7.40 2.05
C LEU A 232 -14.75 6.89 3.00
N ALA A 233 -14.89 7.50 4.17
CA ALA A 233 -15.92 7.14 5.15
C ALA A 233 -17.33 7.40 4.60
N GLN A 234 -17.56 8.56 3.96
CA GLN A 234 -18.83 8.88 3.32
C GLN A 234 -19.15 7.93 2.17
N ALA A 235 -18.18 7.63 1.31
CA ALA A 235 -18.37 6.71 0.19
C ALA A 235 -18.69 5.29 0.69
N ALA A 236 -17.99 4.80 1.72
CA ALA A 236 -18.23 3.49 2.30
C ALA A 236 -19.59 3.41 3.01
N ALA A 237 -19.99 4.47 3.73
CA ALA A 237 -21.30 4.57 4.35
C ALA A 237 -22.42 4.54 3.30
N MET A 238 -22.31 5.35 2.25
CA MET A 238 -23.30 5.41 1.17
C MET A 238 -23.42 4.06 0.45
N LYS A 239 -22.28 3.43 0.12
CA LYS A 239 -22.27 2.21 -0.69
C LYS A 239 -22.68 0.96 0.09
N TYR A 240 -22.24 0.83 1.33
CA TYR A 240 -22.40 -0.40 2.12
C TYR A 240 -23.36 -0.27 3.31
N GLY A 241 -23.99 0.89 3.50
CA GLY A 241 -24.87 1.14 4.64
C GLY A 241 -24.14 1.15 5.99
N LEU A 242 -22.85 1.49 5.98
CA LEU A 242 -22.03 1.59 7.19
C LEU A 242 -22.27 2.94 7.91
N PRO A 243 -22.02 3.04 9.23
CA PRO A 243 -22.00 4.33 9.90
C PRO A 243 -20.92 5.23 9.30
N ILE A 244 -21.21 6.53 9.19
CA ILE A 244 -20.20 7.53 8.83
C ILE A 244 -19.35 7.75 10.07
N LEU A 245 -18.08 7.34 10.00
CA LEU A 245 -17.09 7.52 11.07
C LEU A 245 -16.10 8.60 10.62
N LEU A 246 -16.20 9.78 11.22
CA LEU A 246 -15.32 10.91 10.97
C LEU A 246 -13.94 10.69 11.64
N PRO A 247 -12.92 11.52 11.31
CA PRO A 247 -11.59 11.38 11.90
C PRO A 247 -11.57 11.35 13.43
N GLU A 248 -12.45 12.11 14.09
CA GLU A 248 -12.63 12.14 15.54
C GLU A 248 -13.26 10.85 16.12
N ASP A 249 -13.94 10.05 15.29
CA ASP A 249 -14.61 8.82 15.70
C ASP A 249 -13.69 7.58 15.67
N VAL A 250 -12.46 7.73 15.18
CA VAL A 250 -11.50 6.61 15.06
C VAL A 250 -10.18 6.91 15.75
N SER A 251 -9.48 5.87 16.17
CA SER A 251 -8.13 6.00 16.71
C SER A 251 -7.09 5.92 15.58
N LEU A 252 -6.87 7.06 14.91
CA LEU A 252 -5.86 7.22 13.86
C LEU A 252 -5.00 8.45 14.13
N ARG A 253 -3.71 8.25 14.35
CA ARG A 253 -2.73 9.33 14.49
C ARG A 253 -1.80 9.37 13.30
N TRP A 254 -1.63 10.55 12.70
CA TRP A 254 -0.64 10.79 11.66
C TRP A 254 0.68 11.25 12.28
N VAL A 255 1.79 10.66 11.85
CA VAL A 255 3.14 11.07 12.24
C VAL A 255 4.01 11.30 11.01
N GLU A 256 5.06 12.10 11.18
CA GLU A 256 6.07 12.27 10.14
C GLU A 256 7.05 11.12 10.13
N ARG A 257 7.78 10.98 9.01
CA ARG A 257 8.97 10.15 8.98
C ARG A 257 9.99 10.70 9.97
N SER A 258 10.75 9.82 10.61
CA SER A 258 11.86 10.21 11.50
C SER A 258 12.85 11.17 10.83
N HIS A 259 13.01 11.06 9.50
CA HIS A 259 13.78 11.98 8.68
C HIS A 259 12.93 12.56 7.53
N PRO A 260 12.27 13.73 7.74
CA PRO A 260 11.39 14.35 6.75
C PRO A 260 12.09 14.68 5.43
N ARG A 261 11.41 14.41 4.31
CA ARG A 261 11.95 14.64 2.95
C ARG A 261 10.85 14.64 1.89
N ARG A 262 11.20 15.09 0.68
CA ARG A 262 10.32 14.96 -0.49
C ARG A 262 10.12 13.49 -0.86
N PHE A 263 8.88 13.13 -1.16
CA PHE A 263 8.51 11.78 -1.58
C PHE A 263 9.36 11.27 -2.76
N GLY A 264 9.78 10.02 -2.70
CA GLY A 264 10.62 9.39 -3.71
C GLY A 264 12.12 9.73 -3.62
N LYS A 265 12.55 10.54 -2.63
CA LYS A 265 13.96 10.75 -2.31
C LYS A 265 14.44 9.68 -1.31
N VAL A 266 15.60 9.10 -1.59
CA VAL A 266 16.38 8.25 -0.66
C VAL A 266 17.47 9.11 -0.03
N LEU A 267 17.67 9.00 1.28
CA LEU A 267 18.75 9.65 2.01
C LEU A 267 19.96 8.72 2.13
N PRO A 268 21.19 9.27 2.29
CA PRO A 268 22.37 8.46 2.50
C PRO A 268 22.21 7.50 3.67
N GLY A 269 22.62 6.24 3.48
CA GLY A 269 22.58 5.20 4.51
C GLY A 269 21.27 4.42 4.62
N GLU A 270 20.16 4.88 4.02
CA GLU A 270 18.88 4.18 4.13
C GLU A 270 18.85 2.84 3.38
N ILE A 271 19.60 2.73 2.28
CA ILE A 271 19.77 1.47 1.56
C ILE A 271 20.58 0.49 2.43
N ALA A 272 21.65 0.96 3.06
CA ALA A 272 22.45 0.16 3.99
C ALA A 272 21.62 -0.27 5.22
N GLU A 273 20.74 0.59 5.74
CA GLU A 273 19.81 0.26 6.81
C GLU A 273 18.83 -0.84 6.40
N CYS A 274 18.24 -0.76 5.20
CA CYS A 274 17.39 -1.82 4.65
C CYS A 274 18.15 -3.14 4.52
N GLN A 275 19.40 -3.11 4.04
CA GLN A 275 20.25 -4.30 3.93
C GLN A 275 20.55 -4.92 5.31
N ARG A 276 20.84 -4.09 6.31
CA ARG A 276 21.08 -4.54 7.69
C ARG A 276 19.84 -5.22 8.26
N ILE A 277 18.66 -4.59 8.15
CA ILE A 277 17.39 -5.17 8.61
C ILE A 277 17.11 -6.49 7.90
N ALA A 278 17.33 -6.57 6.59
CA ALA A 278 17.14 -7.81 5.84
C ALA A 278 18.06 -8.94 6.33
N ARG A 279 19.34 -8.65 6.62
CA ARG A 279 20.29 -9.64 7.16
C ARG A 279 19.92 -10.10 8.57
N GLU A 280 19.46 -9.20 9.41
CA GLU A 280 19.14 -9.50 10.82
C GLU A 280 17.79 -10.20 11.00
N THR A 281 16.81 -9.91 10.14
CA THR A 281 15.42 -10.31 10.35
C THR A 281 14.86 -11.22 9.26
N GLY A 282 15.54 -11.31 8.11
CA GLY A 282 15.03 -11.95 6.90
C GLY A 282 13.92 -11.14 6.19
N ILE A 283 13.61 -9.93 6.65
CA ILE A 283 12.55 -9.07 6.09
C ILE A 283 13.19 -7.96 5.27
N LEU A 284 12.86 -7.92 3.97
CA LEU A 284 13.36 -6.89 3.06
C LEU A 284 12.42 -5.68 3.04
N LEU A 285 12.91 -4.56 3.55
CA LEU A 285 12.26 -3.26 3.45
C LEU A 285 12.74 -2.48 2.23
N ASP A 286 11.95 -1.49 1.82
CA ASP A 286 12.31 -0.47 0.86
C ASP A 286 12.44 0.91 1.53
N PRO A 287 13.37 1.78 1.09
CA PRO A 287 13.62 3.06 1.73
C PRO A 287 12.53 4.13 1.43
N ILE A 288 11.63 3.89 0.47
CA ILE A 288 10.58 4.85 0.12
C ILE A 288 9.40 4.72 1.08
N TYR A 289 8.95 3.50 1.36
CA TYR A 289 7.73 3.19 2.12
C TYR A 289 8.03 2.47 3.43
N THR A 290 8.38 1.18 3.35
CA THR A 290 8.34 0.27 4.51
C THR A 290 9.41 0.57 5.56
N LEU A 291 10.56 1.15 5.17
CA LEU A 291 11.55 1.64 6.14
C LEU A 291 10.98 2.73 7.06
N ALA A 292 10.09 3.59 6.56
CA ALA A 292 9.46 4.63 7.38
C ALA A 292 8.60 4.03 8.49
N GLY A 293 7.79 3.02 8.13
CA GLY A 293 6.96 2.29 9.09
C GLY A 293 7.83 1.57 10.12
N TRP A 294 8.91 0.94 9.67
CA TRP A 294 9.86 0.26 10.57
C TRP A 294 10.48 1.22 11.59
N GLN A 295 11.04 2.34 11.14
CA GLN A 295 11.68 3.33 12.01
C GLN A 295 10.71 3.86 13.07
N VAL A 296 9.47 4.18 12.68
CA VAL A 296 8.42 4.61 13.61
C VAL A 296 8.02 3.49 14.57
N ALA A 297 7.95 2.23 14.12
CA ALA A 297 7.64 1.10 15.00
C ALA A 297 8.73 0.89 16.06
N VAL A 298 10.00 0.99 15.67
CA VAL A 298 11.14 0.91 16.61
C VAL A 298 11.12 2.08 17.60
N GLN A 299 10.89 3.30 17.13
CA GLN A 299 10.76 4.47 17.99
C GLN A 299 9.59 4.32 18.97
N HIS A 300 8.44 3.83 18.49
CA HIS A 300 7.28 3.61 19.35
C HIS A 300 7.59 2.61 20.46
N LEU A 301 8.28 1.51 20.15
CA LEU A 301 8.73 0.51 21.13
C LEU A 301 9.76 1.04 22.14
N GLN A 302 10.47 2.15 21.83
CA GLN A 302 11.38 2.80 22.76
C GLN A 302 10.66 3.74 23.73
N GLU A 303 9.59 4.39 23.25
CA GLU A 303 8.81 5.36 24.00
C GLU A 303 7.73 4.71 24.86
N THR A 304 7.34 3.48 24.54
CA THR A 304 6.35 2.70 25.30
C THR A 304 7.04 1.68 26.19
N ASP A 305 6.74 1.71 27.49
CA ASP A 305 7.01 0.57 28.35
C ASP A 305 6.25 -0.66 27.81
N ALA A 306 6.81 -1.86 27.99
CA ALA A 306 6.23 -3.14 27.53
C ALA A 306 4.80 -3.42 28.05
N VAL A 307 4.28 -2.56 28.93
CA VAL A 307 2.93 -2.58 29.52
C VAL A 307 1.87 -1.93 28.61
N CYS A 308 2.25 -1.16 27.59
CA CYS A 308 1.34 -0.32 26.78
C CYS A 308 0.61 -1.02 25.62
N GLY A 309 0.75 -2.35 25.47
CA GLY A 309 0.07 -3.13 24.43
C GLY A 309 0.99 -3.62 23.30
N GLU A 310 0.44 -4.42 22.41
CA GLU A 310 1.22 -5.02 21.30
C GLU A 310 1.46 -4.01 20.17
N VAL A 311 2.65 -4.04 19.58
CA VAL A 311 2.99 -3.20 18.41
C VAL A 311 3.09 -4.07 17.17
N LEU A 312 2.40 -3.62 16.11
CA LEU A 312 2.40 -4.28 14.82
C LEU A 312 2.90 -3.34 13.74
N LEU A 313 3.73 -3.86 12.84
CA LEU A 313 4.05 -3.23 11.57
C LEU A 313 3.28 -3.94 10.46
N LEU A 314 2.50 -3.20 9.68
CA LEU A 314 1.96 -3.71 8.42
C LEU A 314 3.03 -3.58 7.34
N HIS A 315 3.61 -4.70 6.91
CA HIS A 315 4.60 -4.70 5.84
C HIS A 315 3.92 -4.54 4.48
N THR A 316 3.74 -3.30 4.04
CA THR A 316 2.87 -2.96 2.90
C THR A 316 3.35 -3.45 1.52
N GLY A 317 4.57 -3.99 1.42
CA GLY A 317 5.16 -4.47 0.18
C GLY A 317 6.32 -3.57 -0.25
N GLY A 318 6.35 -3.17 -1.52
CA GLY A 318 7.34 -2.21 -2.01
C GLY A 318 8.62 -2.84 -2.57
N THR A 319 8.83 -4.15 -2.38
CA THR A 319 10.07 -4.85 -2.75
C THR A 319 10.48 -4.67 -4.20
N MET A 320 9.56 -4.67 -5.16
CA MET A 320 9.90 -4.46 -6.57
C MET A 320 10.36 -3.02 -6.88
N GLY A 321 10.11 -2.08 -5.98
CA GLY A 321 10.65 -0.73 -6.04
C GLY A 321 12.17 -0.72 -5.93
N MET A 322 12.77 -1.74 -5.29
CA MET A 322 14.22 -1.85 -5.15
C MET A 322 14.94 -1.96 -6.50
N PHE A 323 14.34 -2.59 -7.51
CA PHE A 323 14.92 -2.66 -8.85
C PHE A 323 14.99 -1.27 -9.53
N GLY A 324 13.94 -0.46 -9.34
CA GLY A 324 13.94 0.93 -9.82
C GLY A 324 14.92 1.82 -9.06
N LEU A 325 15.12 1.57 -7.76
CA LEU A 325 16.13 2.25 -6.97
C LEU A 325 17.54 1.85 -7.37
N ALA A 326 17.80 0.57 -7.65
CA ALA A 326 19.09 0.10 -8.13
C ALA A 326 19.48 0.74 -9.48
N GLN A 327 18.50 0.94 -10.36
CA GLN A 327 18.70 1.70 -11.60
C GLN A 327 19.03 3.17 -11.35
N ARG A 328 18.44 3.79 -10.32
CA ARG A 328 18.61 5.21 -10.01
C ARG A 328 19.88 5.51 -9.18
N TYR A 329 20.30 4.56 -8.34
CA TYR A 329 21.39 4.68 -7.37
C TYR A 329 22.36 3.49 -7.50
N PRO A 330 22.97 3.25 -8.66
CA PRO A 330 23.76 2.03 -8.92
C PRO A 330 24.91 1.82 -7.92
N ASP A 331 25.54 2.90 -7.46
CA ASP A 331 26.68 2.84 -6.52
C ASP A 331 26.28 2.28 -5.14
N GLU A 332 25.05 2.54 -4.68
CA GLU A 332 24.53 2.06 -3.39
C GLU A 332 24.13 0.58 -3.43
N PHE A 333 24.00 0.00 -4.63
CA PHE A 333 23.66 -1.39 -4.87
C PHE A 333 24.83 -2.24 -5.38
N ASN A 334 26.02 -1.65 -5.49
CA ASN A 334 27.20 -2.35 -5.95
C ASN A 334 27.65 -3.42 -4.93
N THR A 335 27.60 -4.69 -5.31
CA THR A 335 27.98 -5.81 -4.43
C THR A 335 29.49 -6.01 -4.33
N ALA A 336 30.29 -5.43 -5.25
CA ALA A 336 31.74 -5.58 -5.26
C ALA A 336 32.45 -4.84 -4.11
N SER A 337 31.74 -3.94 -3.42
CA SER A 337 32.26 -3.14 -2.29
C SER A 337 31.77 -3.61 -0.92
N GLN A 338 31.08 -4.76 -0.83
CA GLN A 338 30.59 -5.26 0.45
C GLN A 338 31.72 -5.85 1.30
N ALA A 339 31.83 -5.39 2.54
CA ALA A 339 32.73 -5.99 3.52
C ALA A 339 32.35 -7.47 3.77
N PRO A 340 33.33 -8.37 3.97
CA PRO A 340 33.04 -9.75 4.34
C PRO A 340 32.27 -9.81 5.67
N TYR A 341 31.50 -10.89 5.88
CA TYR A 341 30.86 -11.13 7.17
C TYR A 341 31.93 -11.21 8.27
N GLU A 342 31.73 -10.45 9.35
CA GLU A 342 32.48 -10.67 10.58
C GLU A 342 32.04 -12.02 11.17
N CYS A 343 32.98 -12.96 11.27
CA CYS A 343 32.74 -14.31 11.83
C CYS A 343 32.49 -14.29 13.33
#